data_AF-A0A7V3VX49-F1
#
_entry.id   AF-A0A7V3VX49-F1
#
_cell.length_a   1.000
_cell.length_b   1.000
_cell.length_c   1.000
_cell.angle_alpha   90.00
_cell.angle_beta   90.00
_cell.angle_gamma   90.00
#
_symmetry.space_group_name_H-M   'P 1'
#
loop_
_entity.id
_entity.type
_entity.pdbx_description
1 polymer ?
#
loop_
_entity_poly.entity_id
_entity_poly.type
_entity_poly.pdbx_seq_one_letter_code
_entity_poly.pdbx_strand_id
1 'polypeptide(L)'
;QALTFLNGAFVQEQAAHWAARLRREAGEDPAAQVRRAFLLALCRPPQPEELRLALDFLSRQERQIEADARSRGQSAGDARQRALAAFCVVLLNTNEFFYIG
;
A
#
# COMPACT_ATOMS: atom_id res chain seq x y z
N GLN A 1 16.65 22.21 -0.10
CA GLN A 1 15.49 21.37 0.31
C GLN A 1 14.50 21.25 -0.86
N ALA A 2 14.84 20.40 -1.86
CA ALA A 2 13.97 20.03 -3.00
C ALA A 2 13.79 18.50 -3.12
N LEU A 3 14.56 17.72 -2.33
CA LEU A 3 14.59 16.26 -2.36
C LEU A 3 13.35 15.61 -1.72
N THR A 4 12.74 16.22 -0.70
CA THR A 4 11.56 15.63 -0.03
C THR A 4 10.34 15.59 -0.95
N PHE A 5 10.17 16.60 -1.81
CA PHE A 5 9.06 16.66 -2.76
C PHE A 5 9.21 15.66 -3.92
N LEU A 6 10.43 15.51 -4.44
CA LEU A 6 10.74 14.55 -5.51
C LEU A 6 10.67 13.11 -5.00
N ASN A 7 11.18 12.83 -3.79
CA ASN A 7 11.02 11.52 -3.15
C ASN A 7 9.54 11.21 -2.89
N GLY A 8 8.76 12.20 -2.42
CA GLY A 8 7.32 12.02 -2.19
C GLY A 8 6.56 11.64 -3.46
N ALA A 9 6.66 12.42 -4.53
CA ALA A 9 5.91 12.16 -5.76
C ALA A 9 6.34 10.87 -6.48
N PHE A 10 7.65 10.63 -6.59
CA PHE A 10 8.18 9.43 -7.24
C PHE A 10 7.78 8.15 -6.50
N VAL A 11 7.88 8.15 -5.15
CA VAL A 11 7.47 7.01 -4.33
C VAL A 11 5.96 6.77 -4.44
N GLN A 12 5.15 7.81 -4.54
CA GLN A 12 3.69 7.69 -4.72
C GLN A 12 3.33 7.12 -6.10
N GLU A 13 3.96 7.59 -7.17
CA GLU A 13 3.76 7.05 -8.52
C GLU A 13 4.18 5.59 -8.61
N GLN A 14 5.37 5.27 -8.08
CA GLN A 14 5.87 3.89 -8.09
C GLN A 14 4.99 2.96 -7.26
N ALA A 15 4.49 3.43 -6.12
CA ALA A 15 3.55 2.69 -5.28
C ALA A 15 2.20 2.46 -5.97
N ALA A 16 1.69 3.44 -6.73
CA ALA A 16 0.47 3.31 -7.51
C ALA A 16 0.62 2.25 -8.63
N HIS A 17 1.73 2.28 -9.37
CA HIS A 17 2.03 1.27 -10.38
C HIS A 17 2.18 -0.13 -9.76
N TRP A 18 2.82 -0.22 -8.61
CA TRP A 18 2.99 -1.49 -7.92
C TRP A 18 1.66 -2.03 -7.41
N ALA A 19 0.81 -1.20 -6.81
CA ALA A 19 -0.54 -1.58 -6.40
C ALA A 19 -1.39 -2.09 -7.59
N ALA A 20 -1.31 -1.43 -8.74
CA ALA A 20 -2.01 -1.88 -9.95
C ALA A 20 -1.50 -3.25 -10.42
N ARG A 21 -0.18 -3.47 -10.37
CA ARG A 21 0.43 -4.77 -10.65
C ARG A 21 -0.03 -5.85 -9.67
N LEU A 22 -0.11 -5.54 -8.37
CA LEU A 22 -0.59 -6.47 -7.35
C LEU A 22 -2.03 -6.92 -7.61
N ARG A 23 -2.93 -6.01 -7.97
CA ARG A 23 -4.30 -6.39 -8.35
C ARG A 23 -4.35 -7.25 -9.60
N ARG A 24 -3.54 -6.93 -10.62
CA ARG A 24 -3.47 -7.73 -11.85
C ARG A 24 -2.96 -9.15 -11.58
N GLU A 25 -1.99 -9.32 -10.70
CA GLU A 25 -1.37 -10.62 -10.43
C GLU A 25 -2.09 -11.44 -9.35
N ALA A 26 -2.71 -10.80 -8.36
CA ALA A 26 -3.33 -11.46 -7.21
C ALA A 26 -4.88 -11.33 -7.17
N GLY A 27 -5.49 -10.66 -8.15
CA GLY A 27 -6.93 -10.44 -8.22
C GLY A 27 -7.44 -9.47 -7.16
N GLU A 28 -8.69 -9.65 -6.75
CA GLU A 28 -9.42 -8.80 -5.79
C GLU A 28 -9.43 -9.36 -4.35
N ASP A 29 -8.55 -10.31 -4.01
CA ASP A 29 -8.38 -10.76 -2.61
C ASP A 29 -7.32 -9.89 -1.90
N PRO A 30 -7.67 -9.11 -0.85
CA PRO A 30 -6.70 -8.31 -0.12
C PRO A 30 -5.56 -9.15 0.47
N ALA A 31 -5.84 -10.38 0.91
CA ALA A 31 -4.82 -11.22 1.52
C ALA A 31 -3.82 -11.75 0.48
N ALA A 32 -4.28 -12.10 -0.72
CA ALA A 32 -3.41 -12.45 -1.84
C ALA A 32 -2.55 -11.26 -2.29
N GLN A 33 -3.13 -10.05 -2.36
CA GLN A 33 -2.41 -8.81 -2.69
C GLN A 33 -1.30 -8.53 -1.67
N VAL A 34 -1.59 -8.62 -0.37
CA VAL A 34 -0.59 -8.45 0.71
C VAL A 34 0.52 -9.50 0.59
N ARG A 35 0.18 -10.78 0.46
CA ARG A 35 1.18 -11.85 0.31
C ARG A 35 2.09 -11.60 -0.90
N ARG A 36 1.52 -11.16 -2.02
CA ARG A 36 2.28 -10.85 -3.23
C ARG A 36 3.19 -9.63 -3.04
N ALA A 37 2.72 -8.60 -2.34
CA ALA A 37 3.52 -7.42 -2.02
C ALA A 37 4.75 -7.78 -1.18
N PHE A 38 4.56 -8.57 -0.12
CA PHE A 38 5.66 -9.05 0.73
C PHE A 38 6.68 -9.88 -0.05
N LEU A 39 6.23 -10.79 -0.92
CA LEU A 39 7.13 -11.59 -1.76
C LEU A 39 7.95 -10.72 -2.73
N LEU A 40 7.35 -9.66 -3.28
CA LEU A 40 8.04 -8.77 -4.22
C LEU A 40 9.00 -7.79 -3.52
N ALA A 41 8.72 -7.39 -2.28
CA ALA A 41 9.50 -6.39 -1.56
C ALA A 41 10.58 -6.98 -0.67
N LEU A 42 10.22 -8.05 0.07
CA LEU A 42 11.03 -8.64 1.14
C LEU A 42 11.50 -10.06 0.80
N CYS A 43 11.18 -10.57 -0.40
CA CYS A 43 11.53 -11.93 -0.85
C CYS A 43 11.08 -13.06 0.10
N ARG A 44 10.06 -12.82 0.93
CA ARG A 44 9.48 -13.79 1.86
C ARG A 44 7.96 -13.59 2.00
N PRO A 45 7.20 -14.61 2.40
CA PRO A 45 5.81 -14.40 2.80
C PRO A 45 5.71 -13.56 4.08
N PRO A 46 4.59 -12.86 4.30
CA PRO A 46 4.32 -12.22 5.58
C PRO A 46 4.12 -13.26 6.67
N GLN A 47 4.57 -12.95 7.87
CA GLN A 47 4.18 -13.67 9.07
C GLN A 47 2.68 -13.49 9.35
N PRO A 48 2.02 -14.40 10.09
CA PRO A 48 0.59 -14.29 10.38
C PRO A 48 0.17 -12.95 10.99
N GLU A 49 1.01 -12.40 11.88
CA GLU A 49 0.76 -11.08 12.48
C GLU A 49 0.93 -9.94 11.49
N GLU A 50 1.96 -9.97 10.64
CA GLU A 50 2.18 -8.97 9.59
C GLU A 50 1.03 -8.95 8.59
N LEU A 51 0.53 -10.14 8.20
CA LEU A 51 -0.64 -10.26 7.33
C LEU A 51 -1.88 -9.64 7.99
N ARG A 52 -2.12 -9.94 9.26
CA ARG A 52 -3.25 -9.38 10.02
C ARG A 52 -3.17 -7.86 10.10
N LEU A 53 -2.00 -7.31 10.44
CA LEU A 53 -1.77 -5.87 10.54
C LEU A 53 -1.93 -5.17 9.17
N ALA A 54 -1.42 -5.78 8.09
CA ALA A 54 -1.56 -5.25 6.74
C ALA A 54 -3.03 -5.21 6.29
N LEU A 55 -3.81 -6.27 6.57
CA LEU A 55 -5.23 -6.31 6.25
C LEU A 55 -6.05 -5.28 7.03
N ASP A 56 -5.75 -5.11 8.32
CA ASP A 56 -6.37 -4.07 9.16
C ASP A 56 -6.00 -2.67 8.65
N PHE A 57 -4.74 -2.44 8.28
CA PHE A 57 -4.29 -1.19 7.66
C PHE A 57 -5.08 -0.88 6.37
N LEU A 58 -5.20 -1.85 5.45
CA LEU A 58 -5.94 -1.67 4.21
C LEU A 58 -7.40 -1.29 4.48
N SER A 59 -8.08 -2.01 5.36
CA SER A 59 -9.48 -1.72 5.70
C SER A 59 -9.65 -0.35 6.35
N ARG A 60 -8.75 0.06 7.23
CA ARG A 60 -8.77 1.40 7.84
C ARG A 60 -8.54 2.49 6.79
N GLN A 61 -7.58 2.28 5.88
CA GLN A 61 -7.31 3.27 4.84
C GLN A 61 -8.46 3.44 3.87
N GLU A 62 -9.10 2.35 3.43
CA GLU A 62 -10.28 2.42 2.57
C GLU A 62 -11.38 3.27 3.22
N ARG A 63 -11.72 2.98 4.48
CA ARG A 63 -12.73 3.75 5.23
C ARG A 63 -12.35 5.22 5.38
N GLN A 64 -11.09 5.52 5.68
CA GLN A 64 -10.64 6.90 5.82
C GLN A 64 -10.77 7.66 4.50
N ILE A 65 -10.36 7.04 3.38
CA ILE A 65 -10.46 7.63 2.05
C ILE A 65 -11.91 7.92 1.68
N GLU A 66 -12.83 7.00 1.97
CA GLU A 66 -14.25 7.19 1.73
C GLU A 66 -14.86 8.28 2.61
N ALA A 67 -14.50 8.33 3.90
CA ALA A 67 -14.95 9.35 4.83
C ALA A 67 -14.45 10.76 4.43
N ASP A 68 -13.20 10.86 4.02
CA ASP A 68 -12.59 12.11 3.54
C ASP A 68 -13.26 12.59 2.25
N ALA A 69 -13.53 11.68 1.32
CA ALA A 69 -14.23 12.03 0.09
C ALA A 69 -15.66 12.52 0.38
N ARG A 70 -16.37 11.83 1.28
CA ARG A 70 -17.73 12.21 1.70
C ARG A 70 -17.77 13.59 2.35
N SER A 71 -16.84 13.88 3.27
CA SER A 71 -16.79 15.19 3.93
C SER A 71 -16.49 16.34 2.97
N ARG A 72 -15.80 16.06 1.86
CA ARG A 72 -15.49 17.02 0.80
C ARG A 72 -16.54 17.08 -0.32
N GLY A 73 -17.62 16.29 -0.23
CA GLY A 73 -18.63 16.18 -1.29
C GLY A 73 -18.09 15.60 -2.60
N GLN A 74 -17.05 14.78 -2.54
CA GLN A 74 -16.36 14.20 -3.70
C GLN A 74 -16.58 12.68 -3.77
N SER A 75 -16.36 12.11 -4.96
CA SER A 75 -16.27 10.65 -5.12
C SER A 75 -14.95 10.15 -4.51
N ALA A 76 -15.01 9.04 -3.77
CA ALA A 76 -13.82 8.39 -3.21
C ALA A 76 -12.89 7.82 -4.30
N GLY A 77 -13.40 7.68 -5.53
CA GLY A 77 -12.73 6.97 -6.60
C GLY A 77 -12.51 5.51 -6.22
N ASP A 78 -11.42 4.92 -6.70
CA ASP A 78 -11.00 3.59 -6.31
C ASP A 78 -10.25 3.64 -4.96
N ALA A 79 -11.02 3.68 -3.86
CA ALA A 79 -10.49 3.75 -2.50
C ALA A 79 -9.55 2.57 -2.18
N ARG A 80 -9.89 1.39 -2.72
CA ARG A 80 -9.12 0.16 -2.55
C ARG A 80 -7.75 0.23 -3.24
N GLN A 81 -7.71 0.70 -4.49
CA GLN A 81 -6.45 0.94 -5.19
C GLN A 81 -5.56 1.92 -4.43
N ARG A 82 -6.15 2.99 -3.89
CA ARG A 82 -5.44 4.02 -3.13
C ARG A 82 -4.92 3.49 -1.79
N ALA A 83 -5.70 2.67 -1.10
CA ALA A 83 -5.26 2.00 0.13
C ALA A 83 -4.08 1.05 -0.14
N LEU A 84 -4.14 0.29 -1.25
CA LEU A 84 -3.06 -0.60 -1.66
C LEU A 84 -1.79 0.18 -2.04
N ALA A 85 -1.92 1.33 -2.71
CA ALA A 85 -0.79 2.20 -2.98
C ALA A 85 -0.16 2.75 -1.69
N ALA A 86 -0.98 3.20 -0.72
CA ALA A 86 -0.49 3.65 0.58
C ALA A 86 0.25 2.52 1.32
N PHE A 87 -0.26 1.29 1.26
CA PHE A 87 0.40 0.12 1.83
C PHE A 87 1.75 -0.16 1.15
N CYS A 88 1.85 -0.06 -0.18
CA CYS A 88 3.12 -0.19 -0.90
C CYS A 88 4.17 0.84 -0.43
N VAL A 89 3.77 2.09 -0.16
CA VAL A 89 4.67 3.10 0.41
C VAL A 89 5.17 2.68 1.78
N VAL A 90 4.29 2.23 2.68
CA VAL A 90 4.68 1.73 4.01
C VAL A 90 5.65 0.56 3.89
N LEU A 91 5.35 -0.40 3.01
CA LEU A 91 6.17 -1.61 2.84
C LEU A 91 7.57 -1.28 2.29
N LEU A 92 7.69 -0.37 1.33
CA LEU A 92 9.00 0.08 0.80
C LEU A 92 9.83 0.78 1.88
N ASN A 93 9.20 1.63 2.69
CA ASN A 93 9.89 2.30 3.80
C ASN A 93 10.30 1.31 4.91
N THR A 94 9.57 0.21 5.07
CA THR A 94 9.91 -0.83 6.06
C THR A 94 11.14 -1.65 5.60
N ASN A 95 11.40 -1.73 4.29
CA ASN A 95 12.54 -2.46 3.73
C ASN A 95 13.90 -1.81 4.06
N GLU A 96 13.95 -0.48 4.23
CA GLU A 96 15.19 0.23 4.51
C GLU A 96 15.70 0.03 5.95
N PHE A 97 14.84 -0.40 6.88
CA PHE A 97 15.19 -0.55 8.30
C PHE A 97 15.58 -1.98 8.73
N PHE A 98 15.19 -3.02 7.98
CA PHE A 98 15.54 -4.41 8.34
C PHE A 98 16.86 -4.91 7.73
N TYR A 99 17.53 -4.11 6.89
CA TYR A 99 18.78 -4.50 6.22
C TYR A 99 20.08 -4.12 6.98
N ILE A 100 19.98 -3.63 8.21
CA ILE A 100 21.13 -3.38 9.08
C ILE A 100 21.00 -4.23 10.34
N GLY A 101 21.36 -5.52 10.22
CA GLY A 101 21.43 -6.47 11.32
C GLY A 101 22.46 -7.55 11.04
#